data_AF-T0FFU2-F1
#
_entry.id   AF-T0FFU2-F1
#
_cell.length_a   1.000
_cell.length_b   1.000
_cell.length_c   1.000
_cell.angle_alpha   90.00
_cell.angle_beta   90.00
_cell.angle_gamma   90.00
#
_symmetry.space_group_name_H-M   'P 1'
#
loop_
_entity.id
_entity.type
_entity.pdbx_description
1 polymer ?
#
loop_
_entity_poly.entity_id
_entity_poly.type
_entity_poly.pdbx_seq_one_letter_code
_entity_poly.pdbx_strand_id
1 'polypeptide(L)'
;MKRILLTLTILFVCASLQAQGKMKGKHDMDMKGSPCYDDRQKYCKDIDHEHSKIHACLKKNETNLTAACKEHLSKMDQMHKDSPCREDKEKYCKGSEHEHGKMHECLKENEAKLTAACKEHIDRKETNKKK
;
A
#
# COMPACT_ATOMS: atom_id res chain seq x y z
N MET A 1 61.34 11.63 13.44
CA MET A 1 61.81 10.25 13.70
C MET A 1 60.98 9.73 14.85
N LYS A 2 60.26 8.60 14.85
CA LYS A 2 59.97 7.49 13.94
C LYS A 2 58.59 7.04 14.46
N ARG A 3 57.49 7.18 13.70
CA ARG A 3 57.00 6.14 12.79
C ARG A 3 57.30 4.74 13.31
N ILE A 4 56.22 4.02 13.56
CA ILE A 4 56.06 2.55 13.47
C ILE A 4 55.95 1.85 14.82
N LEU A 5 54.90 1.03 14.88
CA LEU A 5 54.60 -0.09 15.76
C LEU A 5 53.96 0.24 17.11
N LEU A 6 52.63 0.12 17.14
CA LEU A 6 51.87 -0.86 17.94
C LEU A 6 50.36 -0.58 17.69
N THR A 7 49.84 -0.90 16.50
CA THR A 7 49.03 -2.11 16.24
C THR A 7 47.99 -2.43 17.33
N LEU A 8 46.73 -2.57 16.89
CA LEU A 8 45.68 -3.40 17.53
C LEU A 8 44.81 -2.77 18.62
N THR A 9 44.16 -1.64 18.35
CA THR A 9 42.82 -1.43 18.93
C THR A 9 41.85 -0.88 17.90
N ILE A 10 41.21 -1.82 17.19
CA ILE A 10 39.77 -1.81 16.96
C ILE A 10 39.32 -0.66 16.03
N LEU A 11 39.36 -0.78 14.70
CA LEU A 11 38.38 -1.56 13.93
C LEU A 11 37.04 -1.84 14.67
N PHE A 12 36.50 -0.87 15.39
CA PHE A 12 35.05 -0.71 15.54
C PHE A 12 34.60 0.21 14.41
N VAL A 13 34.83 -0.26 13.18
CA VAL A 13 33.89 -0.02 12.10
C VAL A 13 32.65 -0.86 12.44
N CYS A 14 31.96 -0.51 13.53
CA CYS A 14 30.52 -0.62 13.53
C CYS A 14 30.08 0.56 12.68
N ALA A 15 30.21 0.38 11.36
CA ALA A 15 29.19 0.85 10.46
C ALA A 15 27.88 0.32 11.07
N SER A 16 27.25 1.12 11.92
CA SER A 16 25.82 1.07 12.14
C SER A 16 25.21 1.51 10.82
N LEU A 17 25.35 0.63 9.83
CA LEU A 17 24.37 0.36 8.82
C LEU A 17 23.12 0.04 9.65
N GLN A 18 22.39 1.08 10.01
CA GLN A 18 21.03 0.94 10.45
C GLN A 18 20.35 0.33 9.25
N ALA A 19 20.28 -1.00 9.28
CA ALA A 19 19.44 -1.80 8.43
C ALA A 19 18.08 -1.13 8.52
N GLN A 20 17.70 -0.46 7.43
CA GLN A 20 16.36 0.05 7.26
C GLN A 20 15.45 -1.18 7.19
N GLY A 21 15.04 -1.66 8.36
CA GLY A 21 13.93 -2.58 8.50
C GLY A 21 12.71 -1.85 7.97
N LYS A 22 12.42 -2.04 6.66
CA LYS A 22 11.15 -1.64 6.08
C LYS A 22 10.07 -2.32 6.90
N MET A 23 9.36 -1.53 7.70
CA MET A 23 8.18 -1.98 8.45
C MET A 23 7.17 -2.48 7.42
N LYS A 24 7.06 -3.81 7.28
CA LYS A 24 6.05 -4.45 6.43
C LYS A 24 4.69 -4.20 7.09
N GLY A 25 3.93 -3.25 6.57
CA GLY A 25 2.52 -3.10 6.92
C GLY A 25 1.79 -4.41 6.61
N LYS A 26 0.94 -4.90 7.51
CA LYS A 26 0.09 -6.06 7.22
C LYS A 26 -0.97 -5.63 6.22
N HIS A 27 -1.05 -6.30 5.08
CA HIS A 27 -2.00 -5.99 4.03
C HIS A 27 -3.30 -6.76 4.27
N ASP A 28 -4.44 -6.11 4.11
CA ASP A 28 -5.76 -6.66 4.47
C ASP A 28 -6.06 -8.02 3.83
N MET A 29 -5.54 -8.27 2.63
CA MET A 29 -5.71 -9.52 1.87
C MET A 29 -4.84 -10.69 2.38
N ASP A 30 -3.80 -10.40 3.17
CA ASP A 30 -2.93 -11.38 3.82
C ASP A 30 -3.31 -11.59 5.30
N MET A 31 -4.32 -10.87 5.77
CA MET A 31 -4.86 -11.05 7.10
C MET A 31 -5.81 -12.25 7.13
N LYS A 32 -5.58 -13.15 8.09
CA LYS A 32 -6.49 -14.27 8.36
C LYS A 32 -7.88 -13.71 8.67
N GLY A 33 -8.88 -14.13 7.89
CA GLY A 33 -10.25 -13.60 7.94
C GLY A 33 -10.64 -12.73 6.73
N SER A 34 -9.69 -12.35 5.87
CA SER A 34 -10.03 -11.77 4.57
C SER A 34 -10.77 -12.77 3.67
N PRO A 35 -11.77 -12.34 2.88
CA PRO A 35 -12.43 -13.20 1.89
C PRO A 35 -11.46 -13.82 0.87
N CYS A 36 -10.28 -13.23 0.69
CA CYS A 36 -9.26 -13.68 -0.25
C CYS A 36 -8.06 -14.37 0.41
N TYR A 37 -8.08 -14.64 1.72
CA TYR A 37 -6.91 -15.14 2.43
C TYR A 37 -6.40 -16.48 1.86
N ASP A 38 -7.25 -17.50 1.79
CA ASP A 38 -6.85 -18.82 1.32
C ASP A 38 -6.43 -18.81 -0.16
N ASP A 39 -7.15 -18.04 -0.98
CA ASP A 39 -6.82 -17.83 -2.39
C ASP A 39 -5.45 -17.16 -2.56
N ARG A 40 -5.14 -16.15 -1.73
CA ARG A 40 -3.81 -15.53 -1.70
C ARG A 40 -2.74 -16.56 -1.38
N GLN A 41 -2.93 -17.37 -0.32
CA GLN A 41 -1.92 -18.38 0.07
C GLN A 41 -1.73 -19.45 -1.00
N LYS A 42 -2.78 -19.77 -1.76
CA LYS A 42 -2.72 -20.79 -2.80
C LYS A 42 -2.08 -20.29 -4.09
N TYR A 43 -2.45 -19.10 -4.55
CA TYR A 43 -2.09 -18.60 -5.89
C TYR A 43 -1.03 -17.50 -5.89
N CYS A 44 -0.83 -16.80 -4.76
CA CYS A 44 -0.06 -15.56 -4.69
C CYS A 44 0.90 -15.51 -3.48
N LYS A 45 1.28 -16.65 -2.90
CA LYS A 45 2.08 -16.70 -1.65
C LYS A 45 3.44 -16.00 -1.75
N ASP A 46 4.08 -16.06 -2.92
CA ASP A 46 5.44 -15.53 -3.16
C ASP A 46 5.41 -14.07 -3.65
N ILE A 47 4.21 -13.48 -3.77
CA ILE A 47 4.05 -12.08 -4.13
C ILE A 47 4.37 -11.22 -2.91
N ASP A 48 5.19 -10.18 -3.15
CA ASP A 48 5.49 -9.17 -2.14
C ASP A 48 4.19 -8.64 -1.51
N HIS A 49 4.23 -8.35 -0.21
CA HIS A 49 3.00 -8.05 0.51
C HIS A 49 2.28 -6.80 -0.01
N GLU A 50 2.93 -5.95 -0.82
CA GLU A 50 2.33 -4.79 -1.48
C GLU A 50 0.91 -5.07 -2.03
N HIS A 51 -0.05 -4.23 -1.62
CA HIS A 51 -1.47 -4.46 -1.88
C HIS A 51 -1.76 -4.53 -3.39
N SER A 52 -1.17 -3.62 -4.18
CA SER A 52 -1.34 -3.59 -5.63
C SER A 52 -0.85 -4.87 -6.30
N LYS A 53 0.29 -5.44 -5.84
CA LYS A 53 0.83 -6.68 -6.41
C LYS A 53 -0.02 -7.90 -6.07
N ILE A 54 -0.49 -8.01 -4.82
CA ILE A 54 -1.41 -9.08 -4.42
C ILE A 54 -2.70 -8.99 -5.23
N HIS A 55 -3.29 -7.79 -5.34
CA HIS A 55 -4.53 -7.58 -6.10
C HIS A 55 -4.35 -7.97 -7.57
N ALA A 56 -3.26 -7.55 -8.21
CA ALA A 56 -2.93 -7.93 -9.58
C ALA A 56 -2.75 -9.44 -9.75
N CYS A 57 -2.10 -10.11 -8.79
CA CYS A 57 -1.93 -11.56 -8.83
C CYS A 57 -3.27 -12.31 -8.68
N LEU A 58 -4.13 -11.88 -7.74
CA LEU A 58 -5.45 -12.48 -7.56
C LEU A 58 -6.30 -12.28 -8.82
N LYS A 59 -6.31 -11.07 -9.40
CA LYS A 59 -6.99 -10.80 -10.68
C LYS A 59 -6.49 -11.66 -11.82
N LYS A 60 -5.18 -11.91 -11.93
CA LYS A 60 -4.63 -12.83 -12.94
C LYS A 60 -5.11 -14.27 -12.74
N ASN A 61 -5.43 -14.65 -11.51
CA ASN A 61 -5.94 -15.97 -11.15
C ASN A 61 -7.47 -15.98 -10.98
N GLU A 62 -8.18 -14.94 -11.44
CA GLU A 62 -9.60 -14.71 -11.10
C GLU A 62 -10.47 -15.94 -11.32
N THR A 63 -10.30 -16.68 -12.42
CA THR A 63 -11.08 -17.89 -12.71
C THR A 63 -10.95 -18.98 -11.65
N ASN A 64 -9.79 -19.10 -11.02
CA ASN A 64 -9.45 -20.11 -10.02
C ASN A 64 -9.84 -19.73 -8.58
N LEU A 65 -10.19 -18.47 -8.34
CA LEU A 65 -10.51 -17.98 -7.00
C LEU A 65 -11.87 -18.50 -6.51
N THR A 66 -12.03 -18.53 -5.18
CA THR A 66 -13.33 -18.75 -4.55
C THR A 66 -14.34 -17.66 -4.92
N ALA A 67 -15.64 -17.99 -4.83
CA ALA A 67 -16.71 -17.02 -5.07
C ALA A 67 -16.62 -15.82 -4.12
N ALA A 68 -16.28 -16.06 -2.85
CA ALA A 68 -16.12 -15.02 -1.85
C ALA A 68 -15.00 -14.03 -2.21
N CYS A 69 -13.85 -14.53 -2.66
CA CYS A 69 -12.77 -13.64 -3.08
C CYS A 69 -13.12 -12.87 -4.37
N LYS A 70 -13.74 -13.52 -5.36
CA LYS A 70 -14.23 -12.85 -6.59
C LYS A 70 -15.19 -11.70 -6.26
N GLU A 71 -16.15 -11.96 -5.40
CA GLU A 71 -17.13 -10.96 -4.98
C GLU A 71 -16.43 -9.79 -4.24
N HIS A 72 -15.49 -10.10 -3.35
CA HIS A 72 -14.71 -9.08 -2.66
C HIS A 72 -13.91 -8.20 -3.64
N LEU A 73 -13.19 -8.80 -4.58
CA LEU A 73 -12.45 -8.07 -5.62
C LEU A 73 -13.38 -7.19 -6.47
N SER A 74 -14.54 -7.72 -6.88
CA SER A 74 -15.53 -6.96 -7.66
C SER A 74 -16.06 -5.75 -6.87
N LYS A 75 -16.38 -5.93 -5.59
CA LYS A 75 -16.82 -4.83 -4.71
C LYS A 75 -15.73 -3.76 -4.57
N MET A 76 -14.47 -4.17 -4.39
CA MET A 76 -13.34 -3.22 -4.32
C MET A 76 -13.20 -2.43 -5.63
N ASP A 77 -13.22 -3.11 -6.78
CA ASP A 77 -13.16 -2.45 -8.10
C ASP A 77 -14.32 -1.47 -8.30
N GLN A 78 -15.54 -1.85 -7.89
CA GLN A 78 -16.71 -0.98 -7.95
C GLN A 78 -16.55 0.25 -7.06
N MET A 79 -16.10 0.10 -5.81
CA MET A 79 -15.84 1.25 -4.93
C MET A 79 -14.81 2.21 -5.51
N HIS A 80 -13.80 1.69 -6.23
CA HIS A 80 -12.81 2.53 -6.91
C HIS A 80 -13.42 3.27 -8.10
N LYS A 81 -14.23 2.58 -8.91
CA LYS A 81 -14.92 3.15 -10.09
C LYS A 81 -15.95 4.22 -9.70
N ASP A 82 -16.71 3.96 -8.65
CA ASP A 82 -17.80 4.82 -8.17
C ASP A 82 -17.31 5.91 -7.21
N SER A 83 -15.99 5.98 -6.97
CA SER A 83 -15.41 7.02 -6.13
C SER A 83 -15.66 8.40 -6.76
N PRO A 84 -16.26 9.37 -6.02
CA PRO A 84 -16.40 10.75 -6.51
C PRO A 84 -15.07 11.42 -6.85
N CYS A 85 -13.97 10.87 -6.32
CA CYS A 85 -12.62 11.34 -6.56
C CYS A 85 -11.93 10.69 -7.75
N ARG A 86 -12.56 9.78 -8.50
CA ARG A 86 -11.87 8.99 -9.52
C ARG A 86 -11.13 9.86 -10.54
N GLU A 87 -11.82 10.80 -11.17
CA GLU A 87 -11.22 11.69 -12.18
C GLU A 87 -10.15 12.59 -11.58
N ASP A 88 -10.37 13.09 -10.36
CA ASP A 88 -9.39 13.92 -9.66
C ASP A 88 -8.11 13.13 -9.34
N LYS A 89 -8.24 11.86 -8.92
CA LYS A 89 -7.10 10.97 -8.69
C LYS A 89 -6.32 10.73 -9.98
N GLU A 90 -7.03 10.43 -11.06
CA GLU A 90 -6.44 10.23 -12.39
C GLU A 90 -5.75 11.52 -12.90
N LYS A 91 -6.24 12.71 -12.55
CA LYS A 91 -5.68 13.98 -13.06
C LYS A 91 -4.53 14.52 -12.22
N TYR A 92 -4.66 14.46 -10.90
CA TYR A 92 -3.75 15.16 -9.98
C TYR A 92 -2.85 14.21 -9.18
N CYS A 93 -3.20 12.93 -9.07
CA CYS A 93 -2.55 11.97 -8.18
C CYS A 93 -2.08 10.68 -8.87
N LYS A 94 -1.79 10.74 -10.18
CA LYS A 94 -1.20 9.60 -10.89
C LYS A 94 0.06 9.12 -10.16
N GLY A 95 0.13 7.82 -9.89
CA GLY A 95 1.26 7.19 -9.19
C GLY A 95 1.15 7.15 -7.66
N SER A 96 0.22 7.88 -7.05
CA SER A 96 -0.03 7.82 -5.59
C SER A 96 -0.86 6.60 -5.16
N GLU A 97 -1.35 5.80 -6.12
CA GLU A 97 -2.23 4.64 -5.88
C GLU A 97 -1.55 3.44 -5.23
N HIS A 98 -0.23 3.31 -5.45
CA HIS A 98 0.52 2.12 -5.03
C HIS A 98 1.10 2.22 -3.63
N GLU A 99 1.16 3.43 -3.07
CA GLU A 99 1.69 3.68 -1.73
C GLU A 99 0.55 3.92 -0.73
N HIS A 100 0.59 3.18 0.38
CA HIS A 100 -0.40 3.27 1.45
C HIS A 100 -0.53 4.71 1.97
N GLY A 101 -1.75 5.23 1.98
CA GLY A 101 -2.06 6.57 2.48
C GLY A 101 -1.66 7.73 1.56
N LYS A 102 -0.78 7.51 0.57
CA LYS A 102 -0.30 8.56 -0.34
C LYS A 102 -1.38 9.12 -1.23
N MET A 103 -2.35 8.30 -1.62
CA MET A 103 -3.49 8.82 -2.38
C MET A 103 -4.28 9.88 -1.60
N HIS A 104 -4.51 9.67 -0.30
CA HIS A 104 -5.24 10.63 0.52
C HIS A 104 -4.42 11.91 0.76
N GLU A 105 -3.12 11.75 0.99
CA GLU A 105 -2.18 12.86 1.12
C GLU A 105 -2.14 13.71 -0.16
N CYS A 106 -1.99 13.07 -1.33
CA CYS A 106 -1.99 13.77 -2.61
C CYS A 106 -3.31 14.51 -2.88
N LEU A 107 -4.46 13.91 -2.56
CA LEU A 107 -5.75 14.57 -2.70
C LEU A 107 -5.84 15.81 -1.79
N LYS A 108 -5.36 15.73 -0.55
CA LYS A 108 -5.29 16.88 0.36
C LYS A 108 -4.36 17.98 -0.17
N GLU A 109 -3.18 17.63 -0.68
CA GLU A 109 -2.24 18.61 -1.26
C GLU A 109 -2.81 19.30 -2.51
N ASN A 110 -3.69 18.61 -3.23
CA ASN A 110 -4.38 19.16 -4.41
C ASN A 110 -5.80 19.61 -4.12
N GLU A 111 -6.20 19.76 -2.86
CA GLU A 111 -7.58 20.03 -2.45
C GLU A 111 -8.18 21.19 -3.25
N ALA A 112 -7.47 22.32 -3.38
CA ALA A 112 -7.93 23.48 -4.13
C ALA A 112 -8.34 23.16 -5.60
N LYS A 113 -7.72 22.15 -6.22
CA LYS A 113 -7.94 21.74 -7.61
C LYS A 113 -9.00 20.65 -7.78
N LEU A 114 -9.43 20.00 -6.68
CA LEU A 114 -10.39 18.91 -6.73
C LEU A 114 -11.81 19.41 -7.03
N THR A 115 -12.61 18.53 -7.61
CA THR A 115 -14.06 18.73 -7.75
C THR A 115 -14.75 18.84 -6.38
N ALA A 116 -15.89 19.54 -6.35
CA ALA A 116 -16.69 19.68 -5.13
C ALA A 116 -17.13 18.31 -4.56
N ALA A 117 -17.51 17.38 -5.45
CA ALA A 117 -17.93 16.04 -5.07
C ALA A 117 -16.80 15.23 -4.42
N CYS A 118 -15.56 15.35 -4.92
CA CYS A 118 -14.42 14.69 -4.30
C CYS A 118 -14.07 15.30 -2.93
N LYS A 119 -14.06 16.64 -2.81
CA LYS A 119 -13.82 17.34 -1.53
C LYS A 119 -14.78 16.87 -0.45
N GLU A 120 -16.07 16.91 -0.75
CA GLU A 120 -17.12 16.48 0.19
C GLU A 120 -16.94 15.00 0.59
N HIS A 121 -16.58 14.14 -0.37
CA HIS A 121 -16.32 12.74 -0.09
C HIS A 121 -15.15 12.55 0.90
N ILE A 122 -14.05 13.27 0.70
CA ILE A 122 -12.87 13.24 1.58
C ILE A 122 -13.24 13.74 2.98
N ASP A 123 -13.91 14.89 3.08
CA ASP A 123 -14.33 15.49 4.35
C ASP A 123 -15.26 14.57 5.14
N ARG A 124 -16.23 13.95 4.46
CA ARG A 124 -17.12 12.95 5.05
C ARG A 124 -16.34 11.74 5.58
N LYS A 125 -15.33 11.25 4.86
CA LYS A 125 -14.51 10.13 5.35
C LYS A 125 -13.67 10.52 6.57
N GLU A 126 -13.16 11.75 6.61
CA GLU A 126 -12.37 12.24 7.76
C GLU A 126 -13.24 12.44 9.01
N THR A 127 -14.49 12.91 8.86
CA THR A 127 -15.42 13.03 9.99
C THR A 127 -15.83 11.67 10.54
N ASN A 128 -16.09 10.69 9.66
CA ASN A 128 -16.46 9.33 10.08
C ASN A 128 -15.32 8.58 10.78
N LYS A 129 -14.04 8.87 10.47
CA LYS A 129 -12.89 8.26 11.16
C LYS A 129 -12.68 8.76 12.58
N LYS A 130 -13.25 9.91 12.96
CA LYS A 130 -13.12 10.51 14.30
C LYS A 130 -14.22 10.05 15.27
N LYS A 131 -15.19 9.27 14.77
CA LYS A 131 -16.20 8.57 15.58
C LYS A 131 -15.71 7.18 15.93
#